data_AF-A0A8C1SKR9-F1
#
_entry.id   AF-A0A8C1SKR9-F1
#
_cell.length_a   1.000
_cell.length_b   1.000
_cell.length_c   1.000
_cell.angle_alpha   90.00
_cell.angle_beta   90.00
_cell.angle_gamma   90.00
#
_symmetry.space_group_name_H-M   'P 1'
#
loop_
_entity.id
_entity.type
_entity.pdbx_description
1 polymer ?
#
loop_
_entity_poly.entity_id
_entity_poly.type
_entity_poly.pdbx_seq_one_letter_code
_entity_poly.pdbx_strand_id
1 'polypeptide(L)'
;MRTEQVLKVCANHWITTTMNLKPLSGSDRAWMWMASDFSDGDAKLEQLAAKFKAPELAEEFKLKFEECQRLLLNIPLQPPHKLVNTGRTAQLIQKAEEMK
;
A
#
# COMPACT_ATOMS: atom_id res chain seq x y z
N MET A 1 -4.44 -6.47 0.14
CA MET A 1 -4.51 -7.55 -0.87
C MET A 1 -5.66 -8.50 -0.53
N ARG A 2 -6.33 -9.07 -1.54
CA ARG A 2 -7.41 -10.06 -1.36
C ARG A 2 -7.16 -11.29 -2.23
N THR A 3 -7.61 -12.47 -1.78
CA THR A 3 -7.59 -13.69 -2.58
C THR A 3 -8.63 -13.64 -3.69
N GLU A 4 -8.35 -14.22 -4.85
CA GLU A 4 -9.23 -14.13 -6.02
C GLU A 4 -10.55 -14.89 -5.83
N GLN A 5 -10.50 -16.12 -5.33
CA GLN A 5 -11.68 -17.00 -5.26
C GLN A 5 -12.68 -16.61 -4.18
N VAL A 6 -12.21 -16.28 -2.97
CA VAL A 6 -13.07 -16.02 -1.81
C VAL A 6 -13.08 -14.57 -1.36
N LEU A 7 -12.32 -13.70 -2.04
CA LEU A 7 -12.21 -12.25 -1.78
C LEU A 7 -11.82 -11.88 -0.34
N LYS A 8 -11.27 -12.83 0.42
CA LYS A 8 -10.78 -12.61 1.78
C LYS A 8 -9.52 -11.77 1.74
N VAL A 9 -9.38 -10.86 2.70
CA VAL A 9 -8.15 -10.09 2.87
C VAL A 9 -7.02 -11.03 3.26
N CYS A 10 -5.87 -10.93 2.57
CA CYS A 10 -4.69 -11.77 2.83
C CYS A 10 -3.41 -10.96 3.08
N ALA A 11 -3.48 -9.64 2.98
CA ALA A 11 -2.48 -8.72 3.50
C ALA A 11 -3.16 -7.37 3.69
N ASN A 12 -3.04 -6.81 4.88
CA ASN A 12 -3.57 -5.51 5.25
C ASN A 12 -2.64 -4.83 6.25
N HIS A 13 -1.74 -4.01 5.73
CA HIS A 13 -0.83 -3.20 6.52
C HIS A 13 -0.56 -1.88 5.80
N TRP A 14 -0.15 -0.89 6.57
CA TRP A 14 0.36 0.36 6.01
C TRP A 14 1.76 0.15 5.44
N ILE A 15 2.07 0.83 4.35
CA ILE A 15 3.47 1.02 3.94
C ILE A 15 4.12 1.95 4.97
N THR A 16 5.22 1.53 5.58
CA THR A 16 6.01 2.38 6.48
C THR A 16 7.39 2.63 5.89
N THR A 17 8.01 3.74 6.26
CA THR A 17 9.34 4.15 5.77
C THR A 17 10.46 3.23 6.24
N THR A 18 10.19 2.38 7.23
CA THR A 18 11.14 1.41 7.80
C THR A 18 11.05 0.02 7.18
N MET A 19 10.02 -0.26 6.38
CA MET A 19 9.93 -1.52 5.64
C MET A 19 11.09 -1.64 4.63
N ASN A 20 11.58 -2.87 4.45
CA ASN A 20 12.68 -3.15 3.54
C ASN A 20 12.32 -4.34 2.64
N LEU A 21 12.15 -4.08 1.34
CA LEU A 21 11.91 -5.11 0.35
C LEU A 21 13.24 -5.76 -0.04
N LYS A 22 13.34 -7.07 0.21
CA LYS A 22 14.49 -7.88 -0.19
C LYS A 22 14.08 -8.88 -1.26
N PRO A 23 14.98 -9.23 -2.21
CA PRO A 23 14.70 -10.31 -3.13
C PRO A 23 14.46 -11.61 -2.36
N LEU A 24 13.46 -12.39 -2.75
CA LEU A 24 13.29 -13.74 -2.24
C LEU A 24 14.38 -14.64 -2.87
N SER A 25 15.11 -15.39 -2.04
CA SER A 25 16.24 -16.21 -2.51
C SER A 25 15.85 -17.11 -3.69
N GLY A 26 16.65 -17.07 -4.75
CA GLY A 26 16.41 -17.84 -5.97
C GLY A 26 15.28 -17.30 -6.85
N SER A 27 14.78 -16.08 -6.62
CA SER A 27 13.77 -15.44 -7.47
C SER A 27 14.15 -14.02 -7.86
N ASP A 28 14.06 -13.73 -9.15
CA ASP A 28 14.15 -12.42 -9.79
C ASP A 28 12.79 -11.68 -9.87
N ARG A 29 11.72 -12.37 -9.46
CA ARG A 29 10.33 -11.93 -9.61
C ARG A 29 9.56 -11.96 -8.29
N ALA A 30 10.25 -11.98 -7.15
CA ALA A 30 9.61 -12.01 -5.85
C ALA A 30 10.35 -11.15 -4.82
N TRP A 31 9.57 -10.44 -4.03
CA TRP A 31 10.03 -9.59 -2.93
C TRP A 31 9.49 -10.08 -1.60
N MET A 32 10.27 -9.92 -0.55
CA MET A 32 9.90 -10.22 0.83
C MET A 32 10.14 -9.01 1.75
N TRP A 33 9.27 -8.81 2.73
CA TRP A 33 9.37 -7.74 3.72
C TRP A 33 8.69 -8.13 5.03
N MET A 34 9.00 -7.40 6.11
CA MET A 34 8.33 -7.54 7.41
C MET A 34 7.23 -6.48 7.53
N ALA A 35 6.05 -6.85 8.02
CA ALA A 35 4.95 -5.93 8.25
C ALA A 35 4.11 -6.30 9.49
N SER A 36 3.53 -5.31 10.14
CA SER A 36 2.47 -5.52 11.13
C SER A 36 1.13 -5.61 10.39
N ASP A 37 0.69 -6.82 10.09
CA ASP A 37 -0.45 -7.14 9.24
C ASP A 37 -1.73 -7.37 10.06
N PHE A 38 -2.86 -6.92 9.54
CA PHE A 38 -4.20 -6.99 10.16
C PHE A 38 -5.19 -7.85 9.35
N SER A 39 -4.72 -8.70 8.44
CA SER A 39 -5.61 -9.49 7.58
C SER A 39 -6.49 -10.49 8.36
N ASP A 40 -6.03 -10.95 9.53
CA ASP A 40 -6.76 -11.86 10.43
C ASP A 40 -7.62 -11.16 11.49
N GLY A 41 -7.69 -9.82 11.49
CA GLY A 41 -8.47 -9.03 12.45
C GLY A 41 -7.65 -8.44 13.61
N ASP A 42 -6.48 -8.99 13.90
CA ASP A 42 -5.53 -8.48 14.90
C ASP A 42 -4.15 -8.21 14.27
N ALA A 43 -3.40 -7.27 14.84
CA ALA A 43 -2.07 -6.91 14.38
C ALA A 43 -1.06 -8.05 14.66
N LYS A 44 -0.40 -8.57 13.62
CA LYS A 44 0.66 -9.58 13.74
C LYS A 44 1.89 -9.16 12.96
N LEU A 45 3.07 -9.28 13.55
CA LEU A 45 4.32 -9.08 12.82
C LEU A 45 4.59 -10.31 11.96
N GLU A 46 4.48 -10.15 10.64
CA GLU A 46 4.61 -11.23 9.67
C GLU A 46 5.67 -10.92 8.63
N GLN A 47 6.31 -11.98 8.12
CA GLN A 47 7.13 -11.92 6.93
C GLN A 47 6.26 -12.23 5.72
N LEU A 48 6.03 -11.24 4.89
CA LEU A 48 5.23 -11.36 3.67
C LEU A 48 6.13 -11.53 2.46
N ALA A 49 5.64 -12.24 1.46
CA ALA A 49 6.28 -12.34 0.16
C ALA A 49 5.26 -12.19 -0.96
N ALA A 50 5.61 -11.41 -1.98
CA ALA A 50 4.83 -11.24 -3.20
C ALA A 50 5.65 -11.71 -4.39
N LYS A 51 5.09 -12.65 -5.17
CA LYS A 51 5.68 -13.16 -6.40
C LYS A 51 4.85 -12.70 -7.60
N PHE A 52 5.54 -12.15 -8.59
CA PHE A 52 4.93 -11.58 -9.78
C PHE A 52 5.11 -12.53 -10.97
N LYS A 53 4.25 -12.38 -11.98
CA LYS A 53 4.31 -13.23 -13.18
C LYS A 53 5.60 -13.01 -13.98
N ALA A 54 6.11 -11.78 -14.00
CA ALA A 54 7.27 -11.36 -14.78
C ALA A 54 8.19 -10.46 -13.93
N PRO A 55 9.52 -10.48 -14.16
CA PRO A 55 10.49 -9.66 -13.43
C PRO A 55 10.20 -8.15 -13.52
N GLU A 56 9.74 -7.67 -14.67
CA GLU A 56 9.44 -6.24 -14.89
C GLU A 56 8.35 -5.74 -13.94
N LEU A 57 7.34 -6.57 -13.68
CA LEU A 57 6.26 -6.26 -12.75
C LEU A 57 6.73 -6.32 -11.29
N ALA A 58 7.67 -7.21 -10.99
CA ALA A 58 8.29 -7.24 -9.67
C ALA A 58 9.07 -5.93 -9.43
N GLU A 59 9.85 -5.50 -10.41
CA GLU A 59 10.61 -4.25 -10.30
C GLU A 59 9.69 -3.02 -10.21
N GLU A 60 8.64 -2.95 -11.04
CA GLU A 60 7.65 -1.88 -10.97
C GLU A 60 6.99 -1.81 -9.59
N PHE A 61 6.63 -2.96 -9.00
CA PHE A 61 6.09 -3.03 -7.65
C PHE A 61 7.07 -2.46 -6.62
N LYS A 62 8.35 -2.87 -6.66
CA LYS A 62 9.37 -2.38 -5.72
C LYS A 62 9.56 -0.87 -5.85
N LEU A 63 9.69 -0.35 -7.07
CA LEU A 63 9.86 1.08 -7.32
C LEU A 63 8.68 1.88 -6.78
N LYS A 64 7.45 1.42 -7.00
CA LYS A 64 6.24 2.08 -6.48
C LYS A 64 6.13 2.02 -4.96
N PHE A 65 6.55 0.90 -4.37
CA PHE A 65 6.60 0.74 -2.92
C PHE A 65 7.58 1.75 -2.29
N GLU A 66 8.80 1.81 -2.81
CA GLU A 66 9.87 2.72 -2.34
C GLU A 66 9.51 4.19 -2.60
N GLU A 67 8.85 4.50 -3.72
CA GLU A 67 8.29 5.83 -3.99
C GLU A 67 7.27 6.23 -2.92
N CYS A 68 6.35 5.34 -2.56
CA CYS A 68 5.38 5.61 -1.49
C CYS A 68 6.07 5.87 -0.15
N GLN A 69 7.12 5.12 0.18
CA GLN A 69 7.93 5.37 1.39
C GLN A 69 8.56 6.77 1.35
N ARG A 70 9.15 7.18 0.22
CA ARG A 70 9.70 8.53 0.05
C ARG A 70 8.62 9.61 0.18
N LEU A 71 7.43 9.40 -0.37
CA LEU A 71 6.34 10.35 -0.25
C LEU A 71 5.92 10.54 1.21
N LEU A 72 5.85 9.45 2.00
CA LEU A 72 5.53 9.52 3.43
C LEU A 72 6.53 10.37 4.23
N LEU A 73 7.81 10.40 3.84
CA LEU A 73 8.81 11.26 4.48
C LEU A 73 8.61 12.75 4.18
N ASN A 74 7.96 13.08 3.07
CA ASN A 74 7.73 14.46 2.62
C ASN A 74 6.35 15.00 3.02
N ILE A 75 5.52 14.22 3.72
CA ILE A 75 4.21 14.66 4.21
C ILE A 75 4.42 15.41 5.53
N PRO A 76 4.00 16.69 5.64
CA PRO A 76 3.93 17.37 6.94
C PRO A 76 3.05 16.54 7.86
N LEU A 77 3.54 16.20 9.06
CA LEU A 77 2.78 15.46 10.08
C LEU A 77 1.42 16.12 10.28
N GLN A 78 0.38 15.58 9.66
CA GLN A 78 -0.98 16.03 9.91
C GLN A 78 -1.50 15.28 11.13
N PRO A 79 -2.03 15.97 12.15
CA PRO A 79 -2.65 15.31 13.27
C PRO A 79 -3.81 14.42 12.77
N PRO A 80 -4.07 13.28 13.44
CA PRO A 80 -4.93 12.19 12.96
C PRO A 80 -6.36 12.59 12.58
N HIS A 81 -6.83 13.77 12.98
CA HIS A 81 -8.15 14.30 12.64
C HIS A 81 -8.27 14.96 11.25
N LYS A 82 -7.24 14.96 10.41
CA LYS A 82 -7.29 15.62 9.08
C LYS A 82 -7.22 14.69 7.87
N LEU A 83 -7.38 13.38 8.05
CA LEU A 83 -7.68 12.45 6.93
C LEU A 83 -9.14 12.55 6.45
N VAL A 84 -9.68 13.78 6.39
CA VAL A 84 -10.91 14.05 5.62
C VAL A 84 -10.44 14.52 4.25
N ASN A 85 -10.92 13.83 3.23
CA ASN A 85 -10.66 14.08 1.82
C ASN A 85 -11.33 15.40 1.39
N THR A 86 -10.82 16.54 1.85
CA THR A 86 -11.42 17.87 1.66
C THR A 86 -11.23 18.42 0.24
N GLY A 87 -10.25 17.89 -0.53
CA GLY A 87 -9.96 18.38 -1.87
C GLY A 87 -10.85 17.79 -2.96
N ARG A 88 -10.96 16.46 -3.03
CA ARG A 88 -11.68 15.80 -4.13
C ARG A 88 -13.19 15.80 -3.95
N THR A 89 -13.67 15.67 -2.72
CA THR A 89 -15.12 15.64 -2.43
C THR A 89 -15.75 17.03 -2.66
N ALA A 90 -15.06 18.10 -2.25
CA ALA A 90 -15.54 19.47 -2.45
C ALA A 90 -15.62 19.85 -3.93
N GLN A 91 -14.65 19.43 -4.75
CA GLN A 91 -14.67 19.67 -6.20
C GLN A 91 -15.80 18.94 -6.91
N LEU A 92 -16.15 17.72 -6.48
CA LEU A 92 -17.25 16.96 -7.06
C LEU A 92 -18.62 17.53 -6.66
N ILE A 93 -18.75 18.04 -5.42
CA ILE A 93 -19.97 18.69 -4.94
C ILE A 93 -20.20 20.02 -5.69
N GLN A 94 -19.18 20.87 -5.79
CA GLN A 94 -19.30 22.15 -6.48
C GLN A 94 -19.62 21.97 -7.97
N LYS A 95 -19.00 20.99 -8.63
CA LYS A 95 -19.30 20.67 -10.04
C LYS A 95 -20.70 20.10 -10.25
N ALA A 96 -21.28 19.45 -9.24
CA ALA A 96 -22.66 18.96 -9.28
C ALA A 96 -23.69 20.08 -9.04
N GLU A 97 -23.31 21.13 -8.33
CA GLU A 97 -24.15 22.32 -8.11
C GLU A 97 -24.16 23.26 -9.31
N GLU A 98 -23.03 23.39 -10.03
CA GLU A 98 -22.91 24.21 -11.26
C GLU A 98 -23.61 23.60 -12.49
N MET A 99 -24.04 22.33 -12.43
CA MET A 99 -24.79 21.65 -13.50
C MET A 99 -26.33 21.67 -13.30
N LYS A 100 -26.83 22.48 -12.36
CA LYS A 100 -28.27 22.77 -12.20
C LYS A 100 -28.61 24.14 -12.79
#